data_AF-A0A0P6WT45-F1
#
_entry.id   AF-A0A0P6WT45-F1
#
_cell.length_a   1.000
_cell.length_b   1.000
_cell.length_c   1.000
_cell.angle_alpha   90.00
_cell.angle_beta   90.00
_cell.angle_gamma   90.00
#
_symmetry.space_group_name_H-M   'P 1'
#
loop_
_entity.id
_entity.type
_entity.pdbx_description
1 polymer ?
#
loop_
_entity_poly.entity_id
_entity_poly.type
_entity_poly.pdbx_seq_one_letter_code
_entity_poly.pdbx_strand_id
1 'polypeptide(L)'
;MGKPVEKKTAKLRAEERRKVVAANILAGLSYRQIADALNISIGTISNDVKKITERLEKEQVEDLSQALRLEIARLDQLLNTLWSKATNGDLSCIDRILKISDQRAKLLGLYDANFNINVTKGVDLQKARQERWKNIAGIINAVLDDEEEELEDFADGASDTTDPTD
;
A
#
# COMPACT_ATOMS: atom_id res chain seq x y z
N MET A 1 -16.42 -40.33 -10.33
CA MET A 1 -16.12 -38.91 -10.67
C MET A 1 -17.40 -38.26 -11.20
N GLY A 2 -18.11 -37.48 -10.37
CA GLY A 2 -19.44 -36.92 -10.68
C GLY A 2 -19.48 -35.39 -10.61
N LYS A 3 -19.66 -34.77 -11.78
CA LYS A 3 -20.23 -33.44 -12.12
C LYS A 3 -19.81 -32.17 -11.34
N PRO A 4 -19.00 -31.29 -11.97
CA PRO A 4 -18.88 -29.87 -11.62
C PRO A 4 -19.87 -28.94 -12.36
N VAL A 5 -20.64 -29.43 -13.34
CA VAL A 5 -21.36 -28.58 -14.32
C VAL A 5 -22.66 -27.97 -13.77
N GLU A 6 -23.35 -28.67 -12.86
CA GLU A 6 -24.70 -28.31 -12.40
C GLU A 6 -24.71 -27.04 -11.53
N LYS A 7 -23.71 -26.88 -10.67
CA LYS A 7 -23.56 -25.70 -9.79
C LYS A 7 -23.34 -24.39 -10.55
N LYS A 8 -22.61 -24.41 -11.67
CA LYS A 8 -22.33 -23.21 -12.49
C LYS A 8 -23.61 -22.66 -13.11
N THR A 9 -24.51 -23.53 -13.57
CA THR A 9 -25.80 -23.11 -14.15
C THR A 9 -26.79 -22.58 -13.12
N ALA A 10 -26.82 -23.17 -11.92
CA ALA A 10 -27.67 -22.68 -10.83
C ALA A 10 -27.26 -21.29 -10.34
N LYS A 11 -25.95 -21.02 -10.27
CA LYS A 11 -25.42 -19.70 -9.90
C LYS A 11 -25.80 -18.62 -10.91
N LEU A 12 -25.64 -18.90 -12.21
CA LEU A 12 -26.01 -17.96 -13.27
C LEU A 12 -27.51 -17.59 -13.22
N ARG A 13 -28.39 -18.58 -13.06
CA ARG A 13 -29.84 -18.33 -12.92
C ARG A 13 -30.17 -17.46 -11.69
N ALA A 14 -29.46 -17.67 -10.58
CA ALA A 14 -29.65 -16.85 -9.39
C ALA A 14 -29.17 -15.39 -9.61
N GLU A 15 -28.09 -15.20 -10.35
CA GLU A 15 -27.59 -13.87 -10.72
C GLU A 15 -28.54 -13.15 -11.69
N GLU A 16 -29.07 -13.84 -12.69
CA GLU A 16 -30.09 -13.30 -13.61
C GLU A 16 -31.35 -12.89 -12.85
N ARG A 17 -31.84 -13.74 -11.95
CA ARG A 17 -32.99 -13.42 -11.09
C ARG A 17 -32.74 -12.15 -10.26
N ARG A 18 -31.56 -12.02 -9.64
CA ARG A 18 -31.19 -10.82 -8.87
C ARG A 18 -31.20 -9.55 -9.70
N LYS A 19 -30.81 -9.60 -10.98
CA LYS A 19 -30.90 -8.44 -11.89
C LYS A 19 -32.35 -8.01 -12.07
N VAL A 20 -33.26 -8.97 -12.29
CA VAL A 20 -34.70 -8.69 -12.43
C VAL A 20 -35.29 -8.16 -11.13
N VAL A 21 -34.94 -8.74 -9.98
CA VAL A 21 -35.36 -8.25 -8.66
C VAL A 21 -34.89 -6.81 -8.42
N ALA A 22 -33.61 -6.51 -8.69
CA ALA A 22 -33.07 -5.16 -8.55
C ALA A 22 -33.81 -4.14 -9.43
N ALA A 23 -34.06 -4.47 -10.70
CA ALA A 23 -34.78 -3.60 -11.63
C ALA A 23 -36.21 -3.29 -11.16
N ASN A 24 -36.93 -4.28 -10.63
CA ASN A 24 -38.30 -4.06 -10.13
C ASN A 24 -38.32 -3.24 -8.83
N ILE A 25 -37.33 -3.39 -7.96
CA ILE A 25 -37.19 -2.54 -6.76
C ILE A 25 -36.93 -1.08 -7.18
N LEU A 26 -36.05 -0.86 -8.16
CA LEU A 26 -35.79 0.48 -8.70
C LEU A 26 -37.03 1.10 -9.35
N ALA A 27 -37.89 0.27 -9.95
CA ALA A 27 -39.18 0.68 -10.49
C ALA A 27 -40.27 0.91 -9.41
N GLY A 28 -39.96 0.72 -8.12
CA GLY A 28 -40.85 1.01 -6.99
C GLY A 28 -41.80 -0.12 -6.60
N LEU A 29 -41.61 -1.35 -7.09
CA LEU A 29 -42.47 -2.48 -6.72
C LEU A 29 -42.15 -2.98 -5.31
N SER A 30 -43.20 -3.39 -4.58
CA SER A 30 -43.06 -4.06 -3.28
C SER A 30 -42.58 -5.51 -3.43
N TYR A 31 -41.97 -6.06 -2.37
CA TYR A 31 -41.47 -7.44 -2.41
C TYR A 31 -42.56 -8.48 -2.67
N ARG A 32 -43.80 -8.22 -2.25
CA ARG A 32 -44.94 -9.10 -2.52
C ARG A 32 -45.26 -9.11 -4.03
N GLN A 33 -45.36 -7.92 -4.65
CA GLN A 33 -45.60 -7.81 -6.09
C GLN A 33 -44.49 -8.49 -6.91
N ILE A 34 -43.23 -8.36 -6.49
CA ILE A 34 -42.09 -9.00 -7.16
C ILE A 34 -42.13 -10.52 -6.97
N ALA A 35 -42.44 -10.99 -5.76
CA ALA A 35 -42.59 -12.41 -5.46
C ALA A 35 -43.69 -13.06 -6.31
N ASP A 36 -44.84 -12.40 -6.43
CA ASP A 36 -45.97 -12.84 -7.23
C ASP A 36 -45.61 -12.86 -8.73
N ALA A 37 -44.97 -11.79 -9.23
CA ALA A 37 -44.57 -11.70 -10.64
C ALA A 37 -43.51 -12.74 -11.05
N LEU A 38 -42.61 -13.10 -10.14
CA LEU A 38 -41.54 -14.07 -10.38
C LEU A 38 -41.91 -15.49 -9.93
N ASN A 39 -43.09 -15.69 -9.34
CA ASN A 39 -43.56 -16.94 -8.74
C ASN A 39 -42.53 -17.56 -7.78
N ILE A 40 -42.00 -16.75 -6.87
CA ILE A 40 -41.01 -17.16 -5.86
C ILE A 40 -41.41 -16.66 -4.48
N SER A 41 -40.85 -17.28 -3.44
CA SER A 41 -41.14 -16.88 -2.07
C SER A 41 -40.59 -15.48 -1.76
N ILE A 42 -41.29 -14.74 -0.89
CA ILE A 42 -40.81 -13.46 -0.34
C ILE A 42 -39.46 -13.64 0.38
N GLY A 43 -39.23 -14.80 1.02
CA GLY A 43 -37.95 -15.14 1.64
C GLY A 43 -36.80 -15.21 0.62
N THR A 44 -37.06 -15.70 -0.59
CA THR A 44 -36.09 -15.71 -1.69
C THR A 44 -35.77 -14.29 -2.15
N ILE A 45 -36.78 -13.42 -2.28
CA ILE A 45 -36.59 -11.99 -2.60
C ILE A 45 -35.72 -11.32 -1.54
N SER A 46 -36.05 -11.48 -0.25
CA SER A 46 -35.29 -10.90 0.85
C SER A 46 -33.81 -11.32 0.83
N ASN A 47 -33.52 -12.60 0.60
CA ASN A 47 -32.15 -13.09 0.46
C ASN A 47 -31.43 -12.53 -0.77
N ASP A 48 -32.13 -12.41 -1.90
CA ASP A 48 -31.56 -11.84 -3.11
C ASP A 48 -31.26 -10.35 -2.94
N VAL A 49 -32.13 -9.59 -2.26
CA VAL A 49 -31.87 -8.18 -1.91
C VAL A 49 -30.66 -8.06 -1.01
N LYS A 50 -30.55 -8.86 0.06
CA LYS A 50 -29.35 -8.87 0.90
C LYS A 50 -28.07 -9.07 0.08
N LYS A 51 -28.08 -10.02 -0.85
CA LYS A 51 -26.93 -10.30 -1.72
C LYS A 51 -26.63 -9.18 -2.71
N ILE A 52 -27.66 -8.47 -3.19
CA ILE A 52 -27.50 -7.29 -4.04
C ILE A 52 -26.84 -6.18 -3.22
N THR A 53 -27.36 -5.87 -2.03
CA THR A 53 -26.82 -4.83 -1.15
C THR A 53 -25.38 -5.13 -0.72
N GLU A 54 -25.09 -6.35 -0.25
CA GLU A 54 -23.72 -6.78 0.11
C GLU A 54 -22.74 -6.63 -1.06
N ARG A 55 -23.20 -6.86 -2.30
CA ARG A 55 -22.36 -6.68 -3.48
C ARG A 55 -22.13 -5.20 -3.78
N LEU A 56 -23.18 -4.38 -3.74
CA LEU A 56 -23.07 -2.94 -3.97
C LEU A 56 -22.17 -2.27 -2.93
N GLU A 57 -22.26 -2.68 -1.66
CA GLU A 57 -21.37 -2.22 -0.60
C GLU A 57 -19.90 -2.58 -0.90
N LYS A 58 -19.65 -3.82 -1.36
CA LYS A 58 -18.30 -4.24 -1.76
C LYS A 58 -17.77 -3.48 -2.97
N GLU A 59 -18.58 -3.35 -4.01
CA GLU A 59 -18.22 -2.59 -5.22
C GLU A 59 -17.93 -1.13 -4.86
N GLN A 60 -18.75 -0.50 -4.00
CA GLN A 60 -18.52 0.85 -3.52
C GLN A 60 -17.22 0.97 -2.69
N VAL A 61 -16.93 0.00 -1.82
CA VAL A 61 -15.65 -0.05 -1.08
C VAL A 61 -14.46 -0.22 -2.05
N GLU A 62 -14.60 -1.06 -3.07
CA GLU A 62 -13.58 -1.25 -4.10
C GLU A 62 -13.33 0.04 -4.89
N ASP A 63 -14.38 0.74 -5.33
CA ASP A 63 -14.29 2.02 -6.05
C ASP A 63 -13.59 3.10 -5.21
N LEU A 64 -13.98 3.23 -3.94
CA LEU A 64 -13.33 4.14 -3.00
C LEU A 64 -11.85 3.77 -2.81
N SER A 65 -11.53 2.48 -2.74
CA SER A 65 -10.14 2.01 -2.62
C SER A 65 -9.31 2.33 -3.87
N GLN A 66 -9.89 2.23 -5.07
CA GLN A 66 -9.22 2.58 -6.32
C GLN A 66 -8.97 4.08 -6.41
N ALA A 67 -9.96 4.90 -6.07
CA ALA A 67 -9.82 6.36 -6.01
C ALA A 67 -8.72 6.77 -5.02
N LEU A 68 -8.67 6.15 -3.84
CA LEU A 68 -7.64 6.39 -2.83
C LEU A 68 -6.23 6.05 -3.34
N ARG A 69 -6.07 4.88 -3.99
CA ARG A 69 -4.78 4.46 -4.57
C ARG A 69 -4.30 5.41 -5.65
N LEU A 70 -5.20 5.85 -6.53
CA LEU A 70 -4.89 6.80 -7.59
C LEU A 70 -4.41 8.14 -7.00
N GLU A 71 -5.09 8.63 -5.96
CA GLU A 71 -4.74 9.89 -5.33
C GLU A 71 -3.38 9.80 -4.61
N ILE A 72 -3.13 8.70 -3.88
CA ILE A 72 -1.81 8.46 -3.27
C ILE A 72 -0.71 8.42 -4.34
N ALA A 73 -0.94 7.75 -5.47
CA ALA A 73 0.04 7.68 -6.56
C ALA A 73 0.33 9.07 -7.17
N ARG A 74 -0.68 9.93 -7.33
CA ARG A 74 -0.48 11.32 -7.77
C ARG A 74 0.34 12.13 -6.77
N LEU A 75 0.05 11.99 -5.48
CA LEU A 75 0.82 12.65 -4.42
C LEU A 75 2.27 12.16 -4.38
N ASP A 76 2.51 10.87 -4.60
CA ASP A 76 3.85 10.29 -4.71
C ASP A 76 4.62 10.82 -5.91
N GLN A 77 3.96 10.98 -7.06
CA GLN A 77 4.57 11.61 -8.23
C GLN A 77 4.97 13.05 -7.93
N LEU A 78 4.11 13.84 -7.27
CA LEU A 78 4.44 15.21 -6.87
C LEU A 78 5.61 15.27 -5.87
N LEU A 79 5.63 14.39 -4.87
CA LEU A 79 6.75 14.29 -3.93
C LEU A 79 8.08 14.03 -4.65
N ASN A 80 8.11 13.04 -5.55
CA ASN A 80 9.31 12.69 -6.31
C ASN A 80 9.82 13.88 -7.14
N THR A 81 8.92 14.66 -7.74
CA THR A 81 9.31 15.84 -8.55
C THR A 81 9.92 16.96 -7.71
N LEU A 82 9.51 17.10 -6.45
CA LEU A 82 9.99 18.16 -5.55
C LEU A 82 11.20 17.73 -4.73
N TRP A 83 11.43 16.41 -4.60
CA TRP A 83 12.44 15.85 -3.69
C TRP A 83 13.84 16.43 -3.93
N SER A 84 14.32 16.42 -5.17
CA SER A 84 15.65 16.93 -5.51
C SER A 84 15.81 18.43 -5.20
N LYS A 85 14.76 19.24 -5.40
CA LYS A 85 14.80 20.68 -5.08
C LYS A 85 14.82 20.92 -3.57
N ALA A 86 14.01 20.18 -2.84
CA ALA A 86 13.96 20.27 -1.39
C ALA A 86 15.29 19.83 -0.74
N THR A 87 15.90 18.74 -1.20
CA THR A 87 17.22 18.29 -0.69
C THR A 87 18.34 19.28 -1.00
N ASN A 88 18.18 20.09 -2.05
CA ASN A 88 19.10 21.17 -2.40
C ASN A 88 18.84 22.47 -1.62
N GLY A 89 17.93 22.46 -0.64
CA GLY A 89 17.69 23.59 0.27
C GLY A 89 16.61 24.58 -0.18
N ASP A 90 15.82 24.26 -1.22
CA ASP A 90 14.66 25.09 -1.57
C ASP A 90 13.56 24.96 -0.50
N LEU A 91 13.51 25.96 0.40
CA LEU A 91 12.55 26.03 1.50
C LEU A 91 11.10 25.99 1.01
N SER A 92 10.79 26.59 -0.14
CA SER A 92 9.42 26.52 -0.69
C SER A 92 9.06 25.12 -1.14
N CYS A 93 10.01 24.32 -1.62
CA CYS A 93 9.78 22.93 -1.97
C CYS A 93 9.60 22.06 -0.71
N ILE A 94 10.38 22.32 0.35
CA ILE A 94 10.24 21.63 1.64
C ILE A 94 8.82 21.82 2.21
N ASP A 95 8.34 23.05 2.26
CA ASP A 95 6.98 23.36 2.76
C ASP A 95 5.89 22.63 1.96
N ARG A 96 6.05 22.53 0.64
CA ARG A 96 5.11 21.82 -0.23
C ARG A 96 5.16 20.31 -0.01
N ILE A 97 6.35 19.73 0.16
CA ILE A 97 6.54 18.31 0.50
C ILE A 97 5.88 17.96 1.83
N LEU A 98 6.00 18.82 2.84
CA LEU A 98 5.35 18.62 4.14
C LEU A 98 3.84 18.61 4.01
N LYS A 99 3.25 19.51 3.22
CA LYS A 99 1.80 19.53 2.93
C LYS A 99 1.33 18.28 2.18
N ILE A 100 2.10 17.83 1.19
CA ILE A 100 1.76 16.60 0.46
C ILE A 100 1.85 15.39 1.38
N SER A 101 2.88 15.32 2.23
CA SER A 101 3.06 14.24 3.20
C SER A 101 1.93 14.20 4.24
N ASP A 102 1.49 15.35 4.74
CA ASP A 102 0.33 15.49 5.62
C ASP A 102 -0.95 14.97 4.96
N GLN A 103 -1.20 15.32 3.70
CA GLN A 103 -2.37 14.84 2.97
C GLN A 103 -2.31 13.32 2.74
N ARG A 104 -1.13 12.76 2.44
CA ARG A 104 -0.94 11.30 2.34
C ARG A 104 -1.21 10.61 3.67
N ALA A 105 -0.70 11.16 4.77
CA ALA A 105 -0.91 10.61 6.11
C ALA A 105 -2.40 10.62 6.51
N LYS A 106 -3.15 11.66 6.13
CA LYS A 106 -4.61 11.71 6.29
C LYS A 106 -5.34 10.65 5.47
N LEU A 107 -5.00 10.51 4.18
CA LEU A 107 -5.60 9.51 3.29
C LEU A 107 -5.30 8.06 3.74
N LEU A 108 -4.14 7.84 4.33
CA LEU A 108 -3.73 6.55 4.89
C LEU A 108 -4.26 6.31 6.32
N GLY A 109 -4.88 7.31 6.95
CA GLY A 109 -5.38 7.21 8.32
C GLY A 109 -4.30 7.22 9.41
N LEU A 110 -3.07 7.67 9.11
CA LEU A 110 -1.95 7.66 10.06
C LEU A 110 -2.16 8.56 11.29
N TYR A 111 -3.07 9.53 11.19
CA TYR A 111 -3.44 10.42 12.30
C TYR A 111 -4.61 9.90 13.13
N ASP A 112 -5.22 8.78 12.73
CA ASP A 112 -6.37 8.24 13.44
C ASP A 112 -5.88 7.57 14.74
N ALA A 113 -6.52 7.89 15.87
CA ALA A 113 -6.10 7.41 17.19
C ALA A 113 -6.20 5.87 17.33
N ASN A 114 -6.98 5.23 16.46
CA ASN A 114 -7.17 3.79 16.39
C ASN A 114 -6.41 3.13 15.22
N PHE A 115 -5.40 3.80 14.66
CA PHE A 115 -4.61 3.26 13.55
C PHE A 115 -3.76 2.06 13.99
N ASN A 116 -4.36 0.87 13.94
CA ASN A 116 -3.68 -0.39 14.15
C ASN A 116 -2.94 -0.79 12.88
N ILE A 117 -1.63 -0.54 12.84
CA ILE A 117 -0.76 -1.11 11.82
C ILE A 117 -0.74 -2.62 12.03
N ASN A 118 -1.56 -3.36 11.28
CA ASN A 118 -1.43 -4.80 11.21
C ASN A 118 -0.22 -5.11 10.31
N VAL A 119 0.98 -5.01 10.89
CA VAL A 119 2.24 -5.46 10.26
C VAL A 119 2.26 -6.99 10.22
N THR A 120 1.30 -7.61 9.54
CA THR A 120 1.26 -9.06 9.35
C THR A 120 1.95 -9.45 8.06
N LYS A 121 3.28 -9.39 8.12
CA LYS A 121 4.22 -10.47 7.75
C LYS A 121 5.64 -10.02 8.12
N GLY A 122 6.02 -10.30 9.36
CA GLY A 122 7.41 -10.62 9.75
C GLY A 122 8.50 -9.63 9.36
N VAL A 123 8.36 -8.36 9.71
CA VAL A 123 9.55 -7.51 9.94
C VAL A 123 9.52 -7.14 11.40
N ASP A 124 10.32 -7.85 12.19
CA ASP A 124 10.65 -7.42 13.54
C ASP A 124 11.46 -6.12 13.41
N LEU A 125 10.78 -4.98 13.56
CA LEU A 125 11.36 -3.66 13.37
C LEU A 125 12.50 -3.38 14.34
N GLN A 126 12.55 -4.05 15.50
CA GLN A 126 13.70 -3.94 16.40
C GLN A 126 14.88 -4.73 15.87
N LYS A 127 14.65 -5.95 15.40
CA LYS A 127 15.69 -6.80 14.79
C LYS A 127 16.23 -6.20 13.49
N ALA A 128 15.36 -5.75 12.58
CA ALA A 128 15.73 -5.09 11.33
C ALA A 128 16.46 -3.75 11.57
N ARG A 129 16.09 -3.01 12.63
CA ARG A 129 16.79 -1.78 13.03
C ARG A 129 18.16 -2.07 13.63
N GLN A 130 18.29 -3.12 14.45
CA GLN A 130 19.58 -3.57 14.99
C GLN A 130 20.51 -4.10 13.90
N GLU A 131 20.01 -4.89 12.96
CA GLU A 131 20.78 -5.42 11.84
C GLU A 131 21.24 -4.29 10.91
N ARG A 132 20.39 -3.30 10.65
CA ARG A 132 20.74 -2.13 9.85
C ARG A 132 21.77 -1.23 10.55
N TRP A 133 21.69 -1.06 11.87
CA TRP A 133 22.72 -0.33 12.64
C TRP A 133 24.06 -1.08 12.67
N LYS A 134 24.05 -2.40 12.79
CA LYS A 134 25.27 -3.23 12.72
C LYS A 134 25.93 -3.18 11.34
N ASN A 135 25.13 -3.16 10.27
CA ASN A 135 25.65 -3.08 8.91
C ASN A 135 26.20 -1.68 8.59
N ILE A 136 25.54 -0.62 9.07
CA ILE A 136 26.07 0.75 8.99
C ILE A 136 27.34 0.90 9.82
N ALA A 137 27.40 0.35 11.03
CA ALA A 137 28.61 0.35 11.86
C ALA A 137 29.76 -0.44 11.23
N GLY A 138 29.46 -1.56 10.55
CA GLY A 138 30.44 -2.33 9.79
C GLY A 138 30.94 -1.60 8.54
N ILE A 139 30.07 -0.87 7.83
CA ILE A 139 30.47 -0.03 6.70
C ILE A 139 31.28 1.18 7.18
N ILE A 140 30.91 1.80 8.29
CA ILE A 140 31.67 2.92 8.87
C ILE A 140 33.03 2.44 9.36
N ASN A 141 33.13 1.29 10.04
CA ASN A 141 34.42 0.72 10.42
C ASN A 141 35.25 0.30 9.20
N ALA A 142 34.66 -0.31 8.17
CA ALA A 142 35.39 -0.64 6.95
C ALA A 142 35.92 0.60 6.22
N VAL A 143 35.13 1.68 6.17
CA VAL A 143 35.55 2.96 5.57
C VAL A 143 36.60 3.68 6.41
N LEU A 144 36.61 3.47 7.74
CA LEU A 144 37.62 4.03 8.64
C LEU A 144 38.90 3.16 8.71
N ASP A 145 38.79 1.84 8.52
CA ASP A 145 39.92 0.91 8.45
C ASP A 145 40.64 1.03 7.08
N ASP A 146 39.91 1.34 5.99
CA ASP A 146 40.49 1.60 4.66
C ASP A 146 41.34 2.90 4.61
N GLU A 147 41.22 3.82 5.59
CA GLU A 147 42.07 5.03 5.69
C GLU A 147 43.36 4.81 6.51
N GLU A 148 43.50 3.72 7.27
CA GLU A 148 44.74 3.41 8.02
C GLU A 148 45.75 2.59 7.20
N GLU A 149 45.32 1.84 6.18
CA GLU A 149 46.24 1.00 5.38
C GLU A 149 47.06 1.79 4.32
N GLU A 150 46.63 3.00 3.92
CA GLU A 150 47.42 3.88 3.02
C GLU A 150 48.49 4.72 3.74
N LEU A 151 48.54 4.72 5.08
CA LEU A 151 49.52 5.48 5.86
C LEU A 151 50.76 4.68 6.28
N GLU A 152 50.75 3.34 6.23
CA GLU A 152 51.91 2.51 6.58
C GLU A 152 52.88 2.29 5.39
N ASP A 153 52.39 2.30 4.15
CA ASP A 153 53.23 2.15 2.94
C ASP A 153 54.08 3.40 2.64
N PHE A 154 53.76 4.56 3.23
CA PHE A 154 54.56 5.79 3.07
C PHE A 154 55.71 5.90 4.09
N ALA A 155 55.71 5.08 5.15
CA ALA A 155 56.68 5.19 6.24
C ALA A 155 57.96 4.37 6.01
N ASP A 156 57.95 3.36 5.13
CA ASP A 156 59.09 2.43 4.95
C ASP A 156 60.02 2.79 3.76
N GLY A 157 59.74 3.90 3.06
CA GLY A 157 60.52 4.35 1.90
C GLY A 157 61.57 5.44 2.16
N ALA A 158 61.72 5.94 3.40
CA ALA A 158 62.56 7.10 3.71
C ALA A 158 63.76 6.81 4.62
N SER A 159 64.23 5.56 4.68
CA SER A 159 65.52 5.23 5.26
C SER A 159 66.39 4.50 4.25
N ASP A 160 67.02 5.25 3.33
CA ASP A 160 68.42 5.07 2.92
C ASP A 160 68.70 5.83 1.60
N THR A 161 69.06 7.10 1.72
CA THR A 161 70.02 7.73 0.80
C THR A 161 71.01 8.54 1.63
N THR A 162 72.03 7.85 2.12
CA THR A 162 73.44 8.29 2.14
C THR A 162 73.75 9.80 2.22
N ASP A 163 74.29 10.21 3.38
CA ASP A 163 75.52 11.01 3.64
C ASP A 163 76.35 11.43 2.39
N PRO A 164 77.16 12.54 2.32
CA PRO A 164 77.82 13.25 3.43
C PRO A 164 78.13 14.78 3.22
N THR A 165 78.89 15.36 4.19
CA THR A 165 79.75 16.57 4.13
C THR A 165 79.12 17.97 4.01
N ASP A 166 79.21 18.79 5.07
CA ASP A 166 80.30 19.77 5.30
C ASP A 166 80.33 20.24 6.77
#